data_AF-A0A3N2I943-F1
#
_entry.id   AF-A0A3N2I943-F1
#
_cell.length_a   1.000
_cell.length_b   1.000
_cell.length_c   1.000
_cell.angle_alpha   90.00
_cell.angle_beta   90.00
_cell.angle_gamma   90.00
#
_symmetry.space_group_name_H-M   'P 1'
#
loop_
_entity.id
_entity.type
_entity.pdbx_description
1 polymer ?
#
loop_
_entity_poly.entity_id
_entity_poly.type
_entity_poly.pdbx_seq_one_letter_code
_entity_poly.pdbx_strand_id
1 'polypeptide(L)'
;MPAAITPTVAPPRTRGLFRQLEHRGQIVSNLTPNWFASIMGTGIVANAAATLPLQFPGLRPAATIVWALASVLLVALSTATVMHWVRYRATARGHHLNPVMAHFYGAPPMALLTVGAGTLLLGKDVLGTPLAVGIDWVLWTIGTVLGLVSAIAVPYLTFTRHDTAPDSAFGGWLMPVVPPMVSASTGALLLPFLPAGQARQNMLWGCYAMFGLSLLASIVIITLIWSRLA
;
A
#
# COMPACT_ATOMS: atom_id res chain seq x y z
N MET A 1 -71.57 -12.47 -1.25
CA MET A 1 -70.71 -11.62 -2.10
C MET A 1 -69.27 -12.10 -1.91
N PRO A 2 -68.66 -12.83 -2.86
CA PRO A 2 -67.35 -13.43 -2.69
C PRO A 2 -66.22 -12.42 -2.97
N ALA A 3 -65.13 -12.54 -2.21
CA ALA A 3 -63.95 -11.68 -2.28
C ALA A 3 -63.12 -11.95 -3.56
N ALA A 4 -62.77 -10.89 -4.28
CA ALA A 4 -61.88 -10.96 -5.43
C ALA A 4 -60.42 -11.07 -4.96
N ILE A 5 -59.76 -12.18 -5.32
CA ILE A 5 -58.33 -12.40 -5.09
C ILE A 5 -57.59 -11.81 -6.30
N THR A 6 -56.87 -10.71 -6.09
CA THR A 6 -55.95 -10.14 -7.08
C THR A 6 -54.68 -11.00 -7.13
N PRO A 7 -54.23 -11.49 -8.30
CA PRO A 7 -53.00 -12.26 -8.38
C PRO A 7 -51.79 -11.32 -8.23
N THR A 8 -50.98 -11.54 -7.20
CA THR A 8 -49.71 -10.83 -7.00
C THR A 8 -48.71 -11.32 -8.04
N VAL A 9 -48.40 -10.48 -9.03
CA VAL A 9 -47.36 -10.75 -10.03
C VAL A 9 -45.99 -10.73 -9.32
N ALA A 10 -45.33 -11.88 -9.23
CA ALA A 10 -43.96 -11.97 -8.73
C ALA A 10 -43.02 -11.27 -9.73
N PRO A 11 -42.12 -10.36 -9.30
CA PRO A 11 -41.16 -9.76 -10.21
C PRO A 11 -40.16 -10.82 -10.69
N PRO A 12 -39.74 -10.76 -11.97
CA PRO A 12 -38.83 -11.74 -12.54
C PRO A 12 -37.47 -11.67 -11.86
N ARG A 13 -36.99 -12.82 -11.37
CA ARG A 13 -35.63 -13.01 -10.88
C ARG A 13 -34.65 -13.01 -12.06
N THR A 14 -33.53 -12.32 -11.86
CA THR A 14 -32.23 -12.46 -12.54
C THR A 14 -32.07 -11.79 -13.91
N ARG A 15 -31.34 -10.66 -13.93
CA ARG A 15 -30.27 -10.31 -14.90
C ARG A 15 -29.77 -8.88 -14.60
N GLY A 16 -28.72 -8.75 -13.79
CA GLY A 16 -28.19 -7.42 -13.52
C GLY A 16 -26.99 -7.25 -12.60
N LEU A 17 -26.17 -8.27 -12.31
CA LEU A 17 -24.89 -8.03 -11.62
C LEU A 17 -24.02 -7.02 -12.40
N PHE A 18 -24.11 -7.08 -13.73
CA PHE A 18 -23.39 -6.17 -14.63
C PHE A 18 -24.06 -4.79 -14.81
N ARG A 19 -25.33 -4.62 -14.43
CA ARG A 19 -26.04 -3.32 -14.50
C ARG A 19 -25.80 -2.47 -13.26
N GLN A 20 -25.50 -3.09 -12.11
CA GLN A 20 -24.93 -2.40 -10.95
C GLN A 20 -23.53 -1.81 -11.22
N LEU A 21 -22.86 -2.25 -12.29
CA LEU A 21 -21.59 -1.68 -12.76
C LEU A 21 -21.77 -0.47 -13.70
N GLU A 22 -22.99 -0.02 -14.04
CA GLU A 22 -23.18 1.26 -14.75
C GLU A 22 -22.65 2.46 -13.94
N HIS A 23 -22.41 2.25 -12.63
CA HIS A 23 -21.66 3.15 -11.75
C HIS A 23 -20.15 2.82 -11.67
N ARG A 24 -19.51 2.33 -12.74
CA ARG A 24 -18.04 2.23 -12.84
C ARG A 24 -17.34 3.56 -12.52
N GLY A 25 -18.00 4.70 -12.78
CA GLY A 25 -17.55 6.02 -12.33
C GLY A 25 -17.53 6.23 -10.82
N GLN A 26 -18.41 5.57 -10.05
CA GLN A 26 -18.41 5.63 -8.57
C GLN A 26 -17.36 4.72 -7.92
N ILE A 27 -17.00 3.60 -8.56
CA ILE A 27 -15.85 2.78 -8.12
C ILE A 27 -14.56 3.60 -8.22
N VAL A 28 -14.44 4.40 -9.30
CA VAL A 28 -13.34 5.34 -9.47
C VAL A 28 -13.47 6.56 -8.56
N SER A 29 -14.67 7.00 -8.19
CA SER A 29 -14.83 8.14 -7.25
C SER A 29 -14.50 7.79 -5.80
N ASN A 30 -14.65 6.52 -5.39
CA ASN A 30 -14.38 6.04 -4.02
C ASN A 30 -13.01 5.36 -3.88
N LEU A 31 -12.11 5.57 -4.84
CA LEU A 31 -10.75 5.03 -4.80
C LEU A 31 -9.91 5.81 -3.78
N THR A 32 -9.95 5.36 -2.54
CA THR A 32 -9.13 5.88 -1.44
C THR A 32 -7.75 5.21 -1.40
N PRO A 33 -6.71 5.88 -0.87
CA PRO A 33 -5.38 5.28 -0.66
C PRO A 33 -5.41 3.93 0.09
N ASN A 34 -6.44 3.68 0.90
CA ASN A 34 -6.63 2.44 1.66
C ASN A 34 -6.65 1.18 0.78
N TRP A 35 -7.07 1.27 -0.49
CA TRP A 35 -7.08 0.12 -1.40
C TRP A 35 -5.67 -0.44 -1.62
N PHE A 36 -4.62 0.39 -1.51
CA PHE A 36 -3.24 -0.08 -1.58
C PHE A 36 -2.85 -1.02 -0.42
N ALA A 37 -3.60 -1.02 0.69
CA ALA A 37 -3.39 -1.99 1.76
C ALA A 37 -3.65 -3.43 1.31
N SER A 38 -4.57 -3.65 0.34
CA SER A 38 -4.80 -4.98 -0.22
C SER A 38 -3.56 -5.50 -0.98
N ILE A 39 -2.93 -4.64 -1.79
CA ILE A 39 -1.67 -4.96 -2.49
C ILE A 39 -0.56 -5.28 -1.49
N MET A 40 -0.42 -4.44 -0.47
CA MET A 40 0.59 -4.62 0.58
C MET A 40 0.40 -5.96 1.31
N GLY A 41 -0.82 -6.27 1.74
CA GLY A 41 -1.14 -7.53 2.41
C GLY A 41 -0.91 -8.76 1.54
N THR A 42 -1.34 -8.73 0.28
CA THR A 42 -1.09 -9.83 -0.66
C THR A 42 0.40 -9.99 -0.96
N GLY A 43 1.11 -8.88 -1.21
CA GLY A 43 2.54 -8.90 -1.52
C GLY A 43 3.41 -9.36 -0.36
N ILE A 44 3.11 -8.95 0.89
CA ILE A 44 3.93 -9.35 2.04
C ILE A 44 3.80 -10.84 2.34
N VAL A 45 2.63 -11.45 2.08
CA VAL A 45 2.44 -12.91 2.17
C VAL A 45 3.37 -13.62 1.19
N ALA A 46 3.46 -13.14 -0.05
CA ALA A 46 4.38 -13.70 -1.03
C ALA A 46 5.85 -13.55 -0.61
N ASN A 47 6.25 -12.36 -0.16
CA ASN A 47 7.61 -12.09 0.29
C ASN A 47 8.00 -12.96 1.49
N ALA A 48 7.12 -13.07 2.49
CA ALA A 48 7.34 -13.89 3.67
C ALA A 48 7.50 -15.37 3.31
N ALA A 49 6.67 -15.89 2.40
CA ALA A 49 6.79 -17.25 1.89
C ALA A 49 8.14 -17.49 1.17
N ALA A 50 8.65 -16.49 0.47
CA ALA A 50 9.95 -16.56 -0.20
C ALA A 50 11.13 -16.57 0.77
N THR A 51 11.01 -15.93 1.93
CA THR A 51 12.08 -15.82 2.94
C THR A 51 12.02 -16.90 4.03
N LEU A 52 11.06 -17.82 3.95
CA LEU A 52 10.88 -18.86 4.96
C LEU A 52 12.06 -19.86 4.93
N PRO A 53 12.65 -20.23 6.08
CA PRO A 53 13.77 -21.17 6.13
C PRO A 53 13.37 -22.58 5.68
N LEU A 54 12.11 -22.97 5.93
CA LEU A 54 11.53 -24.24 5.51
C LEU A 54 10.82 -24.06 4.17
N GLN A 55 11.40 -24.62 3.10
CA GLN A 55 10.81 -24.61 1.75
C GLN A 55 10.31 -26.02 1.42
N PHE A 56 9.02 -26.17 1.19
CA PHE A 56 8.41 -27.42 0.72
C PHE A 56 8.00 -27.31 -0.77
N PRO A 57 7.92 -28.44 -1.49
CA PRO A 57 7.49 -28.46 -2.89
C PRO A 57 6.13 -27.76 -3.04
N GLY A 58 6.07 -26.72 -3.88
CA GLY A 58 4.84 -25.95 -4.13
C GLY A 58 4.76 -24.58 -3.44
N LEU A 59 5.53 -24.32 -2.38
CA LEU A 59 5.51 -23.02 -1.69
C LEU A 59 5.97 -21.88 -2.59
N ARG A 60 7.12 -22.04 -3.26
CA ARG A 60 7.69 -21.03 -4.17
C ARG A 60 6.78 -20.69 -5.36
N PRO A 61 6.23 -21.66 -6.13
CA PRO A 61 5.32 -21.34 -7.22
C PRO A 61 4.01 -20.70 -6.71
N ALA A 62 3.46 -21.15 -5.58
CA ALA A 62 2.29 -20.50 -4.98
C ALA A 62 2.59 -19.05 -4.58
N ALA A 63 3.73 -18.79 -3.92
CA ALA A 63 4.17 -17.45 -3.58
C ALA A 63 4.36 -16.57 -4.83
N THR A 64 4.87 -17.14 -5.92
CA THR A 64 5.03 -16.45 -7.20
C THR A 64 3.69 -16.04 -7.80
N ILE A 65 2.67 -16.90 -7.73
CA ILE A 65 1.30 -16.57 -8.16
C ILE A 65 0.72 -15.43 -7.31
N VAL A 66 0.91 -15.49 -5.99
CA VAL A 66 0.45 -14.44 -5.07
C VAL A 66 1.14 -13.11 -5.34
N TRP A 67 2.46 -13.12 -5.60
CA TRP A 67 3.19 -11.93 -6.02
C TRP A 67 2.69 -11.40 -7.37
N ALA A 68 2.44 -12.26 -8.35
CA ALA A 68 1.90 -11.84 -9.65
C ALA A 68 0.53 -11.17 -9.50
N LEU A 69 -0.34 -11.70 -8.62
CA LEU A 69 -1.62 -11.07 -8.29
C LEU A 69 -1.42 -9.69 -7.65
N ALA A 70 -0.49 -9.56 -6.69
CA ALA A 70 -0.17 -8.27 -6.07
C ALA A 70 0.35 -7.26 -7.12
N SER A 71 1.21 -7.69 -8.04
CA SER A 71 1.72 -6.88 -9.15
C SER A 71 0.61 -6.40 -10.08
N VAL A 72 -0.34 -7.27 -10.45
CA VAL A 72 -1.50 -6.91 -11.27
C VAL A 72 -2.39 -5.90 -10.54
N LEU A 73 -2.66 -6.13 -9.24
CA LEU A 73 -3.44 -5.19 -8.42
C LEU A 73 -2.73 -3.84 -8.31
N LEU A 74 -1.41 -3.82 -8.16
CA LEU A 74 -0.62 -2.59 -8.14
C LEU A 74 -0.78 -1.78 -9.42
N VAL A 75 -0.62 -2.43 -10.58
CA VAL A 75 -0.79 -1.75 -11.87
C VAL A 75 -2.22 -1.23 -12.01
N ALA A 76 -3.24 -2.08 -11.76
CA ALA A 76 -4.63 -1.71 -11.88
C ALA A 76 -5.03 -0.52 -10.99
N LEU A 77 -4.67 -0.58 -9.70
CA LEU A 77 -5.01 0.49 -8.74
C LEU A 77 -4.18 1.76 -8.97
N SER A 78 -2.92 1.65 -9.38
CA SER A 78 -2.11 2.81 -9.74
C SER A 78 -2.67 3.51 -10.97
N THR A 79 -2.99 2.77 -12.03
CA THR A 79 -3.62 3.34 -13.24
C THR A 79 -4.97 3.96 -12.91
N ALA A 80 -5.81 3.30 -12.11
CA ALA A 80 -7.09 3.85 -11.68
C ALA A 80 -6.93 5.14 -10.85
N THR A 81 -5.93 5.19 -9.97
CA THR A 81 -5.61 6.37 -9.15
C THR A 81 -5.12 7.52 -10.02
N VAL A 82 -4.22 7.28 -10.96
CA VAL A 82 -3.73 8.29 -11.91
C VAL A 82 -4.89 8.81 -12.78
N MET A 83 -5.74 7.92 -13.31
CA MET A 83 -6.93 8.31 -14.06
C MET A 83 -7.91 9.15 -13.22
N HIS A 84 -8.12 8.79 -11.94
CA HIS A 84 -8.93 9.58 -11.02
C HIS A 84 -8.35 10.98 -10.82
N TRP A 85 -7.04 11.10 -10.58
CA TRP A 85 -6.36 12.37 -10.40
C TRP A 85 -6.41 13.28 -11.63
N VAL A 86 -6.26 12.70 -12.83
CA VAL A 86 -6.32 13.46 -14.09
C VAL A 86 -7.75 13.91 -14.39
N ARG A 87 -8.76 13.07 -14.14
CA ARG A 87 -10.16 13.34 -14.52
C ARG A 87 -10.97 14.10 -13.46
N TYR A 88 -10.61 13.98 -12.18
CA TYR A 88 -11.35 14.54 -11.03
C TYR A 88 -10.44 15.28 -10.05
N ARG A 89 -9.56 16.14 -10.58
CA ARG A 89 -8.53 16.88 -9.81
C ARG A 89 -9.07 17.70 -8.63
N ALA A 90 -10.30 18.23 -8.74
CA ALA A 90 -10.97 18.98 -7.68
C ALA A 90 -11.40 18.08 -6.50
N THR A 91 -11.90 16.88 -6.77
CA THR A 91 -12.27 15.87 -5.77
C THR A 91 -11.04 15.24 -5.11
N ALA A 92 -9.98 15.00 -5.89
CA ALA A 92 -8.72 14.45 -5.38
C ALA A 92 -8.04 15.38 -4.35
N ARG A 93 -8.10 16.71 -4.55
CA ARG A 93 -7.61 17.68 -3.54
C ARG A 93 -8.41 17.63 -2.22
N GLY A 94 -9.70 17.26 -2.29
CA GLY A 94 -10.55 17.11 -1.11
C GLY A 94 -10.12 15.97 -0.17
N HIS A 95 -9.47 14.92 -0.70
CA HIS A 95 -8.99 13.81 0.13
C HIS A 95 -7.85 14.20 1.09
N HIS A 96 -7.06 15.22 0.76
CA HIS A 96 -6.00 15.73 1.64
C HIS A 96 -6.52 16.55 2.83
N LEU A 97 -7.79 16.98 2.77
CA LEU A 97 -8.44 17.76 3.82
C LEU A 97 -9.20 16.88 4.83
N ASN A 98 -9.28 15.57 4.59
CA ASN A 98 -9.89 14.64 5.54
C ASN A 98 -8.81 14.07 6.47
N PRO A 99 -8.87 14.35 7.80
CA PRO A 99 -7.84 13.97 8.77
C PRO A 99 -7.56 12.45 8.80
N VAL A 100 -8.56 11.62 8.52
CA VAL A 100 -8.39 10.15 8.56
C VAL A 100 -7.74 9.66 7.26
N MET A 101 -8.14 10.19 6.11
CA MET A 101 -7.60 9.78 4.81
C MET A 101 -6.15 10.22 4.59
N ALA A 102 -5.74 11.35 5.20
CA ALA A 102 -4.37 11.83 5.15
C ALA A 102 -3.36 10.76 5.62
N HIS A 103 -3.70 10.02 6.67
CA HIS A 103 -2.84 8.98 7.25
C HIS A 103 -2.62 7.79 6.30
N PHE A 104 -3.60 7.44 5.47
CA PHE A 104 -3.49 6.31 4.55
C PHE A 104 -2.67 6.61 3.29
N TYR A 105 -2.20 7.85 3.08
CA TYR A 105 -1.26 8.16 2.00
C TYR A 105 0.11 7.47 2.16
N GLY A 106 0.39 6.84 3.31
CA GLY A 106 1.52 5.92 3.46
C GLY A 106 1.30 4.55 2.79
N ALA A 107 0.07 4.17 2.42
CA ALA A 107 -0.20 2.87 1.81
C ALA A 107 0.37 2.71 0.38
N PRO A 108 0.23 3.68 -0.54
CA PRO A 108 0.83 3.61 -1.87
C PRO A 108 2.36 3.36 -1.88
N PRO A 109 3.20 4.11 -1.11
CA PRO A 109 4.64 3.83 -1.10
C PRO A 109 4.95 2.43 -0.57
N MET A 110 4.25 1.96 0.47
CA MET A 110 4.45 0.60 0.98
C MET A 110 4.08 -0.48 -0.03
N ALA A 111 3.00 -0.28 -0.80
CA ALA A 111 2.61 -1.21 -1.85
C ALA A 111 3.68 -1.31 -2.96
N LEU A 112 4.26 -0.17 -3.38
CA LEU A 112 5.37 -0.14 -4.34
C LEU A 112 6.58 -0.92 -3.82
N LEU A 113 7.01 -0.63 -2.58
CA LEU A 113 8.15 -1.29 -1.94
C LEU A 113 7.93 -2.80 -1.80
N THR A 114 6.72 -3.21 -1.42
CA THR A 114 6.37 -4.62 -1.22
C THR A 114 6.44 -5.40 -2.53
N VAL A 115 5.88 -4.85 -3.62
CA VAL A 115 5.90 -5.49 -4.94
C VAL A 115 7.31 -5.45 -5.55
N GLY A 116 8.08 -4.38 -5.34
CA GLY A 116 9.49 -4.30 -5.74
C GLY A 116 10.30 -5.43 -5.13
N ALA A 117 10.27 -5.55 -3.79
CA ALA A 117 10.98 -6.62 -3.09
C ALA A 117 10.51 -8.02 -3.54
N GLY A 118 9.20 -8.20 -3.77
CA GLY A 118 8.68 -9.46 -4.32
C GLY A 118 9.17 -9.75 -5.74
N THR A 119 9.38 -8.72 -6.54
CA THR A 119 9.94 -8.85 -7.88
C THR A 119 11.37 -9.37 -7.80
N LEU A 120 12.15 -8.88 -6.84
CA LEU A 120 13.51 -9.35 -6.60
C LEU A 120 13.56 -10.77 -6.01
N LEU A 121 12.67 -11.09 -5.06
CA LEU A 121 12.67 -12.38 -4.33
C LEU A 121 12.06 -13.54 -5.15
N LEU A 122 10.99 -13.26 -5.90
CA LEU A 122 10.21 -14.26 -6.64
C LEU A 122 10.28 -14.01 -8.15
N GLY A 123 10.11 -12.76 -8.57
CA GLY A 123 10.06 -12.39 -9.99
C GLY A 123 11.35 -12.67 -10.76
N LYS A 124 12.52 -12.69 -10.11
CA LYS A 124 13.82 -13.00 -10.75
C LYS A 124 13.85 -14.36 -11.48
N ASP A 125 13.08 -15.34 -11.01
CA ASP A 125 13.05 -16.69 -11.61
C ASP A 125 12.20 -16.72 -12.89
N VAL A 126 11.31 -15.74 -13.08
CA VAL A 126 10.39 -15.64 -14.23
C VAL A 126 10.84 -14.58 -15.23
N LEU A 127 11.32 -13.43 -14.73
CA LEU A 127 11.68 -12.24 -15.50
C LEU A 127 13.19 -12.16 -15.81
N GLY A 128 14.00 -12.95 -15.11
CA GLY A 128 15.44 -12.85 -15.12
C GLY A 128 15.97 -11.79 -14.13
N THR A 129 17.15 -12.05 -13.58
CA THR A 129 17.76 -11.22 -12.54
C THR A 129 17.96 -9.75 -12.93
N PRO A 130 18.48 -9.39 -14.12
CA PRO A 130 18.72 -7.98 -14.46
C PRO A 130 17.42 -7.17 -14.52
N LEU A 131 16.35 -7.75 -15.09
CA LEU A 131 15.05 -7.10 -15.19
C LEU A 131 14.40 -6.96 -13.81
N ALA A 132 14.44 -8.01 -12.99
CA ALA A 132 13.89 -7.98 -11.65
C ALA A 132 14.57 -6.92 -10.75
N VAL A 133 15.89 -6.83 -10.81
CA VAL A 133 16.67 -5.80 -10.09
C VAL A 133 16.33 -4.40 -10.59
N GLY A 134 16.19 -4.21 -11.90
CA GLY A 134 15.81 -2.93 -12.49
C GLY A 134 14.41 -2.47 -12.04
N ILE A 135 13.44 -3.39 -12.04
CA ILE A 135 12.07 -3.10 -11.56
C ILE A 135 12.08 -2.75 -10.07
N ASP A 136 12.77 -3.54 -9.25
CA ASP A 136 12.85 -3.28 -7.81
C ASP A 136 13.51 -1.93 -7.53
N TRP A 137 14.59 -1.56 -8.22
CA TRP A 137 15.21 -0.24 -8.09
C TRP A 137 14.26 0.93 -8.38
N VAL A 138 13.45 0.82 -9.43
CA VAL A 138 12.48 1.86 -9.81
C VAL A 138 11.39 1.96 -8.75
N LEU A 139 10.78 0.82 -8.38
CA LEU A 139 9.72 0.78 -7.38
C LEU A 139 10.22 1.21 -6.01
N TRP A 140 11.43 0.81 -5.63
CA TRP A 140 12.07 1.18 -4.38
C TRP A 140 12.37 2.66 -4.30
N THR A 141 12.92 3.26 -5.35
CA THR A 141 13.20 4.70 -5.39
C THR A 141 11.92 5.51 -5.26
N ILE A 142 10.90 5.18 -6.06
CA ILE A 142 9.62 5.88 -6.04
C ILE A 142 8.93 5.69 -4.68
N GLY A 143 8.87 4.45 -4.18
CA GLY A 143 8.28 4.12 -2.89
C GLY A 143 8.98 4.80 -1.72
N THR A 144 10.32 4.91 -1.76
CA THR A 144 11.10 5.56 -0.71
C THR A 144 10.90 7.07 -0.70
N VAL A 145 10.94 7.73 -1.86
CA VAL A 145 10.69 9.18 -1.95
C VAL A 145 9.26 9.50 -1.48
N LEU A 146 8.25 8.78 -1.99
CA LEU A 146 6.87 8.96 -1.57
C LEU A 146 6.68 8.64 -0.07
N GLY A 147 7.35 7.61 0.44
CA GLY A 147 7.34 7.20 1.83
C GLY A 147 7.88 8.28 2.75
N LEU A 148 9.08 8.83 2.45
CA LEU A 148 9.68 9.93 3.20
C LEU A 148 8.84 11.21 3.14
N VAL A 149 8.29 11.54 1.96
CA VAL A 149 7.37 12.67 1.82
C VAL A 149 6.13 12.46 2.69
N SER A 150 5.55 11.26 2.71
CA SER A 150 4.38 10.96 3.55
C SER A 150 4.69 11.03 5.05
N ALA A 151 5.87 10.55 5.46
CA ALA A 151 6.34 10.57 6.85
C ALA A 151 6.53 11.99 7.40
N ILE A 152 6.79 12.98 6.53
CA ILE A 152 6.94 14.38 6.93
C ILE A 152 5.62 15.14 6.75
N ALA A 153 5.00 15.03 5.56
CA ALA A 153 3.85 15.82 5.18
C ALA A 153 2.61 15.49 6.01
N VAL A 154 2.38 14.22 6.33
CA VAL A 154 1.17 13.85 7.08
C VAL A 154 1.21 14.36 8.52
N PRO A 155 2.26 14.10 9.34
CA PRO A 155 2.35 14.70 10.67
C PRO A 155 2.31 16.23 10.64
N TYR A 156 2.99 16.86 9.67
CA TYR A 156 2.95 18.31 9.50
C TYR A 156 1.52 18.83 9.27
N LEU A 157 0.74 18.19 8.39
CA LEU A 157 -0.66 18.55 8.16
C LEU A 157 -1.53 18.29 9.39
N THR A 158 -1.28 17.20 10.13
CA THR A 158 -1.99 16.91 11.37
C THR A 158 -1.76 18.03 12.40
N PHE A 159 -0.52 18.47 12.62
CA PHE A 159 -0.22 19.54 13.58
C PHE A 159 -0.65 20.95 13.14
N THR A 160 -0.71 21.23 11.84
CA THR A 160 -0.96 22.61 11.33
C THR A 160 -2.39 22.87 10.89
N ARG A 161 -3.15 21.84 10.53
CA ARG A 161 -4.45 21.97 9.85
C ARG A 161 -5.59 21.22 10.54
N HIS A 162 -5.30 20.32 11.47
CA HIS A 162 -6.31 19.50 12.11
C HIS A 162 -6.31 19.74 13.62
N ASP A 163 -7.46 20.08 14.19
CA ASP A 163 -7.66 20.07 15.64
C ASP A 163 -7.60 18.62 16.12
N THR A 164 -6.41 18.17 16.50
CA THR A 164 -6.25 16.88 17.17
C THR A 164 -6.75 17.01 18.60
N ALA A 165 -8.01 16.64 18.82
CA ALA A 165 -8.51 16.38 20.16
C ALA A 165 -7.62 15.33 20.85
N PRO A 166 -7.45 15.39 22.19
CA PRO A 166 -6.58 14.47 22.95
C PRO A 166 -6.87 12.98 22.70
N ASP A 167 -8.09 12.67 22.24
CA ASP A 167 -8.61 11.31 22.05
C ASP A 167 -8.54 10.81 20.59
N SER A 168 -7.79 11.51 19.74
CA SER A 168 -7.70 11.25 18.30
C SER A 168 -6.60 10.26 17.91
N ALA A 169 -5.83 9.72 18.86
CA ALA A 169 -4.80 8.72 18.59
C ALA A 169 -5.43 7.39 18.16
N PHE A 170 -5.14 6.93 16.95
CA PHE A 170 -5.56 5.62 16.45
C PHE A 170 -4.45 4.96 15.63
N GLY A 171 -4.54 3.65 15.40
CA GLY A 171 -3.49 2.88 14.71
C GLY A 171 -3.10 3.40 13.32
N GLY A 172 -3.97 4.16 12.65
CA GLY A 172 -3.64 4.80 11.37
C GLY A 172 -2.53 5.84 11.46
N TRP A 173 -2.22 6.37 12.64
CA TRP A 173 -1.09 7.30 12.84
C TRP A 173 0.26 6.65 12.51
N LEU A 174 0.35 5.32 12.53
CA LEU A 174 1.55 4.60 12.11
C LEU A 174 1.72 4.56 10.58
N MET A 175 0.64 4.66 9.81
CA MET A 175 0.67 4.47 8.35
C MET A 175 1.67 5.40 7.61
N PRO A 176 1.85 6.67 7.99
CA PRO A 176 2.86 7.54 7.36
C PRO A 176 4.29 7.31 7.81
N VAL A 177 4.52 6.74 9.02
CA VAL A 177 5.86 6.59 9.59
C VAL A 177 6.47 5.20 9.38
N VAL A 178 5.67 4.22 8.97
CA VAL A 178 6.13 2.87 8.59
C VAL A 178 6.84 2.81 7.22
N PRO A 179 6.47 3.56 6.17
CA PRO A 179 7.09 3.47 4.86
C PRO A 179 8.62 3.57 4.85
N PRO A 180 9.27 4.49 5.59
CA PRO A 180 10.74 4.52 5.62
C PRO A 180 11.36 3.26 6.23
N MET A 181 10.70 2.59 7.19
CA MET A 181 11.17 1.30 7.71
C MET A 181 11.08 0.21 6.64
N VAL A 182 10.02 0.20 5.84
CA VAL A 182 9.87 -0.72 4.71
C VAL A 182 10.92 -0.43 3.64
N SER A 183 11.23 0.85 3.38
CA SER A 183 12.33 1.25 2.49
C SER A 183 13.68 0.75 3.00
N ALA A 184 13.94 0.79 4.30
CA ALA A 184 15.17 0.27 4.89
C ALA A 184 15.30 -1.24 4.71
N SER A 185 14.24 -2.00 5.00
CA SER A 185 14.27 -3.47 4.89
C SER A 185 14.37 -3.95 3.45
N THR A 186 13.59 -3.36 2.55
CA THR A 186 13.62 -3.70 1.11
C THR A 186 14.89 -3.18 0.43
N GLY A 187 15.41 -2.02 0.86
CA GLY A 187 16.68 -1.47 0.36
C GLY A 187 17.88 -2.33 0.73
N ALA A 188 17.85 -3.00 1.88
CA ALA A 188 18.89 -3.96 2.25
C ALA A 188 19.00 -5.13 1.25
N LEU A 189 17.90 -5.52 0.59
CA LEU A 189 17.90 -6.57 -0.43
C LEU A 189 18.60 -6.13 -1.73
N LEU A 190 18.66 -4.83 -2.00
CA LEU A 190 19.31 -4.26 -3.17
C LEU A 190 20.84 -4.10 -3.00
N LEU A 191 21.35 -4.07 -1.76
CA LEU A 191 22.78 -3.88 -1.46
C LEU A 191 23.74 -4.82 -2.22
N PRO A 192 23.45 -6.13 -2.38
CA PRO A 192 24.31 -7.05 -3.14
C PRO A 192 24.46 -6.67 -4.61
N PHE A 193 23.51 -5.91 -5.17
CA PHE A 193 23.48 -5.51 -6.58
C PHE A 193 24.18 -4.18 -6.86
N LEU A 194 24.65 -3.46 -5.83
CA LEU A 194 25.51 -2.29 -6.01
C LEU A 194 26.98 -2.72 -6.13
N PRO A 195 27.82 -1.98 -6.87
CA PRO A 195 29.27 -2.18 -6.81
C PRO A 195 29.79 -1.94 -5.39
N ALA A 196 30.82 -2.71 -5.00
CA ALA A 196 31.51 -2.48 -3.73
C ALA A 196 32.12 -1.07 -3.70
N GLY A 197 32.02 -0.39 -2.56
CA GLY A 197 32.57 0.96 -2.37
C GLY A 197 31.58 1.93 -1.73
N GLN A 198 31.79 3.22 -1.98
CA GLN A 198 31.07 4.31 -1.32
C GLN A 198 29.55 4.26 -1.56
N ALA A 199 29.10 3.89 -2.76
CA ALA A 199 27.67 3.84 -3.08
C ALA A 199 26.91 2.82 -2.21
N ARG A 200 27.46 1.61 -2.06
CA ARG A 200 26.87 0.56 -1.20
C ARG A 200 26.87 0.97 0.27
N GLN A 201 27.93 1.63 0.75
CA GLN A 201 27.99 2.15 2.13
C GLN A 201 26.98 3.27 2.36
N ASN A 202 26.87 4.23 1.44
CA ASN A 202 25.90 5.32 1.54
C ASN A 202 24.47 4.80 1.59
N MET A 203 24.15 3.80 0.76
CA MET A 203 22.84 3.15 0.79
C MET A 203 22.58 2.44 2.12
N LEU A 204 23.57 1.73 2.66
CA LEU A 204 23.46 1.07 3.96
C LEU A 204 23.19 2.08 5.08
N TRP A 205 23.95 3.18 5.13
CA TRP A 205 23.72 4.25 6.10
C TRP A 205 22.36 4.92 5.90
N GLY A 206 21.92 5.09 4.66
CA GLY A 206 20.57 5.55 4.34
C GLY A 206 19.50 4.61 4.90
N CYS A 207 19.67 3.29 4.75
CA CYS A 207 18.76 2.30 5.32
C CYS A 207 18.71 2.39 6.85
N TYR A 208 19.86 2.51 7.52
CA TYR A 208 19.90 2.71 8.97
C TYR A 208 19.23 4.02 9.42
N ALA A 209 19.42 5.12 8.68
CA ALA A 209 18.77 6.39 8.98
C ALA A 209 17.24 6.29 8.86
N MET A 210 16.73 5.67 7.79
CA MET A 210 15.29 5.45 7.60
C MET A 210 14.68 4.52 8.64
N PHE A 211 15.42 3.47 9.03
CA PHE A 211 15.04 2.58 10.12
C PHE A 211 14.95 3.35 11.45
N GLY A 212 15.98 4.11 11.80
CA GLY A 212 16.04 4.90 13.04
C GLY A 212 14.93 5.95 13.12
N LEU A 213 14.70 6.69 12.02
CA LEU A 213 13.60 7.65 11.91
C LEU A 213 12.25 6.99 12.23
N SER A 214 11.97 5.86 11.58
CA SER A 214 10.68 5.17 11.73
C SER A 214 10.53 4.54 13.11
N LEU A 215 11.60 4.00 13.68
CA LEU A 215 11.61 3.39 15.00
C LEU A 215 11.27 4.44 16.08
N LEU A 216 11.96 5.58 16.07
CA LEU A 216 11.72 6.66 17.04
C LEU A 216 10.29 7.21 16.91
N ALA A 217 9.84 7.48 15.68
CA ALA A 217 8.49 7.96 15.44
C ALA A 217 7.42 6.95 15.91
N SER A 218 7.63 5.65 15.65
CA SER A 218 6.71 4.60 16.05
C SER A 218 6.63 4.44 17.57
N ILE A 219 7.75 4.54 18.29
CA ILE A 219 7.76 4.48 19.77
C ILE A 219 6.87 5.58 20.36
N VAL A 220 7.00 6.82 19.86
CA VAL A 220 6.16 7.94 20.31
C VAL A 220 4.69 7.67 20.03
N ILE A 221 4.35 7.29 18.80
CA ILE A 221 2.96 7.06 18.39
C ILE A 221 2.32 5.89 19.15
N ILE A 222 3.02 4.77 19.31
CA ILE A 222 2.53 3.60 20.07
C ILE A 222 2.26 3.98 21.52
N THR A 223 3.14 4.76 22.14
CA THR A 223 2.96 5.23 23.52
C THR A 223 1.69 6.07 23.66
N LEU A 224 1.44 6.99 22.71
CA LEU A 224 0.22 7.81 22.67
C LEU A 224 -1.05 6.98 22.44
N ILE A 225 -0.99 5.97 21.58
CA ILE A 225 -2.11 5.04 21.35
C ILE A 225 -2.39 4.25 22.64
N TRP A 226 -1.36 3.78 23.33
CA TRP A 226 -1.52 3.02 24.57
C TRP A 226 -2.13 3.87 25.68
N SER A 227 -1.64 5.10 25.88
CA SER A 227 -2.21 6.02 26.88
C SER A 227 -3.67 6.39 26.62
N ARG A 228 -4.12 6.25 25.37
CA ARG A 228 -5.50 6.51 24.96
C ARG A 228 -6.41 5.28 25.12
N LEU A 229 -5.83 4.07 25.15
CA LEU A 229 -6.56 2.81 25.35
C LEU A 229 -6.66 2.40 26.83
N ALA A 230 -5.74 2.88 27.67
CA ALA A 230 -5.70 2.65 29.11
C ALA A 230 -6.60 3.62 29.88
#